data_AF-A0A4Q1RJH0-F1
#
_entry.id   AF-A0A4Q1RJH0-F1
#
_cell.length_a   1.000
_cell.length_b   1.000
_cell.length_c   1.000
_cell.angle_alpha   90.00
_cell.angle_beta   90.00
_cell.angle_gamma   90.00
#
_symmetry.space_group_name_H-M   'P 1'
#
loop_
_entity.id
_entity.type
_entity.pdbx_description
1 polymer ?
#
loop_
_entity_poly.entity_id
_entity_poly.type
_entity_poly.pdbx_seq_one_letter_code
_entity_poly.pdbx_strand_id
1 'polypeptide(L)'
;MREALLGVVGLCMGMTIASGVVAFIISLGIVPRFAGITRSATRVRLYEDCSMVGAVLGNLLFLYQEALPLGNAGLAVYGSFSGIFLGSWVVALGEVVNIYAILVRRIGLVKGIGLVILSMALGKVAGSLWFFFC
;
A
#
# COMPACT_ATOMS: atom_id res chain seq x y z
N MET A 1 -9.18 -15.08 -32.20
CA MET A 1 -9.58 -13.74 -31.70
C MET A 1 -9.78 -13.68 -30.19
N ARG A 2 -10.51 -14.63 -29.59
CA ARG A 2 -10.78 -14.65 -28.13
C ARG A 2 -9.50 -14.68 -27.28
N GLU A 3 -8.50 -15.47 -27.67
CA GLU A 3 -7.21 -15.60 -26.98
C GLU A 3 -6.37 -14.31 -27.07
N ALA A 4 -6.39 -13.63 -28.22
CA ALA A 4 -5.72 -12.34 -28.38
C ALA A 4 -6.38 -11.25 -27.52
N LEU A 5 -7.72 -11.23 -27.44
CA LEU A 5 -8.47 -10.33 -26.55
C LEU A 5 -8.17 -10.61 -25.07
N LEU A 6 -8.15 -11.88 -24.68
CA LEU A 6 -7.78 -12.32 -23.32
C LEU A 6 -6.34 -11.91 -22.98
N GLY A 7 -5.41 -12.05 -23.93
CA GLY A 7 -4.02 -11.62 -23.77
C GLY A 7 -3.89 -10.11 -23.57
N VAL A 8 -4.58 -9.30 -24.38
CA VAL A 8 -4.56 -7.83 -24.26
C VAL A 8 -5.18 -7.38 -22.94
N VAL A 9 -6.33 -7.93 -22.55
CA VAL A 9 -6.98 -7.61 -21.27
C VAL A 9 -6.09 -8.02 -20.08
N GLY A 10 -5.45 -9.20 -20.16
CA GLY A 10 -4.51 -9.67 -19.16
C GLY A 10 -3.31 -8.73 -18.99
N LEU A 11 -2.73 -8.25 -20.09
CA LEU A 11 -1.63 -7.29 -20.06
C LEU A 11 -2.04 -5.94 -19.47
N CYS A 12 -3.20 -5.39 -19.87
CA CYS A 12 -3.71 -4.12 -19.34
C CYS A 12 -3.97 -4.19 -17.83
N MET A 13 -4.62 -5.27 -17.37
CA MET A 13 -4.89 -5.48 -15.95
C MET A 13 -3.58 -5.70 -15.17
N GLY A 14 -2.65 -6.50 -15.70
CA GLY A 14 -1.36 -6.76 -15.09
C GLY A 14 -0.54 -5.48 -14.91
N MET A 15 -0.48 -4.62 -15.93
CA MET A 15 0.23 -3.34 -15.87
C MET A 15 -0.42 -2.38 -14.87
N THR A 16 -1.75 -2.34 -14.81
CA THR A 16 -2.49 -1.53 -13.83
C THR A 16 -2.18 -1.98 -12.40
N ILE A 17 -2.25 -3.27 -12.11
CA ILE A 17 -1.98 -3.83 -10.78
C ILE A 17 -0.52 -3.62 -10.39
N ALA A 18 0.43 -3.88 -11.29
CA ALA A 18 1.85 -3.69 -11.04
C ALA A 18 2.18 -2.22 -10.69
N SER A 19 1.64 -1.27 -11.47
CA SER A 19 1.82 0.15 -11.19
C SER A 19 1.23 0.57 -9.84
N GLY A 20 0.06 0.02 -9.47
CA GLY A 20 -0.57 0.27 -8.17
C GLY A 20 0.27 -0.23 -6.99
N VAL A 21 0.83 -1.44 -7.09
CA VAL A 21 1.68 -2.00 -6.03
C VAL A 21 2.97 -1.19 -5.85
N VAL A 22 3.63 -0.81 -6.93
CA VAL A 22 4.86 0.00 -6.88
C VAL A 22 4.57 1.39 -6.32
N ALA A 23 3.52 2.06 -6.80
CA ALA A 23 3.09 3.36 -6.30
C ALA A 23 2.76 3.30 -4.80
N PHE A 24 2.12 2.22 -4.35
CA PHE A 24 1.81 2.01 -2.94
C PHE A 24 3.06 1.87 -2.07
N ILE A 25 4.01 1.01 -2.46
CA ILE A 25 5.26 0.77 -1.71
C ILE A 25 6.07 2.07 -1.57
N ILE A 26 6.15 2.87 -2.64
CA ILE A 26 6.85 4.16 -2.63
C ILE A 26 6.11 5.18 -1.76
N SER A 27 4.78 5.28 -1.89
CA SER A 27 3.95 6.25 -1.16
C SER A 27 3.94 6.00 0.35
N LEU A 28 4.08 4.74 0.78
CA LEU A 28 4.21 4.40 2.21
C LEU A 28 5.54 4.83 2.81
N GLY A 29 6.53 5.21 2.00
CA GLY A 29 7.83 5.65 2.51
C GLY A 29 8.64 4.56 3.22
N ILE A 30 8.27 3.28 3.06
CA ILE A 30 8.95 2.15 3.71
C ILE A 30 10.42 2.08 3.27
N VAL A 31 10.67 2.24 1.96
CA VAL A 31 12.01 2.21 1.36
C VAL A 31 12.93 3.33 1.87
N PRO A 32 12.56 4.64 1.80
CA PRO A 32 13.42 5.70 2.34
C PRO A 32 13.59 5.61 3.86
N ARG A 33 12.61 5.07 4.59
CA ARG A 33 12.69 4.88 6.04
C ARG A 33 13.71 3.81 6.44
N PHE A 34 13.72 2.66 5.76
CA PHE A 34 14.75 1.65 5.97
C PHE A 34 16.14 2.15 5.59
N ALA A 35 16.26 2.90 4.47
CA ALA A 35 17.51 3.50 4.06
C ALA A 35 18.03 4.55 5.07
N GLY A 36 17.12 5.29 5.70
CA GLY A 36 17.42 6.24 6.78
C GLY A 36 17.92 5.56 8.06
N ILE A 37 17.26 4.50 8.51
CA ILE A 37 17.63 3.76 9.73
C ILE A 37 19.00 3.07 9.57
N THR A 38 19.29 2.49 8.41
CA THR A 38 20.58 1.84 8.12
C THR A 38 21.71 2.80 7.76
N ARG A 39 21.46 4.12 7.74
CA ARG A 39 22.42 5.15 7.30
C ARG A 39 23.02 4.85 5.92
N SER A 40 22.26 4.21 5.04
CA SER A 40 22.68 3.78 3.70
C SER A 40 21.79 4.39 2.62
N ALA A 41 21.63 5.71 2.65
CA ALA A 41 20.85 6.49 1.68
C ALA A 41 21.40 6.38 0.24
N THR A 42 22.67 5.97 0.06
CA THR A 42 23.26 5.78 -1.27
C THR A 42 22.76 4.51 -1.96
N ARG A 43 22.10 3.60 -1.23
CA ARG A 43 21.74 2.25 -1.72
C ARG A 43 20.23 2.01 -1.80
N VAL A 44 19.45 3.08 -2.01
CA VAL A 44 17.99 3.02 -2.20
C VAL A 44 17.59 2.06 -3.33
N ARG A 45 18.34 2.04 -4.43
CA ARG A 45 18.06 1.18 -5.58
C ARG A 45 18.03 -0.31 -5.22
N LEU A 46 18.90 -0.77 -4.31
CA LEU A 46 18.87 -2.18 -3.90
C LEU A 46 17.63 -2.52 -3.07
N TYR A 47 17.11 -1.59 -2.27
CA TYR A 47 15.86 -1.81 -1.53
C TYR A 47 14.66 -1.87 -2.48
N GLU A 48 14.67 -1.03 -3.51
CA GLU A 48 13.66 -1.05 -4.56
C GLU A 48 13.70 -2.37 -5.35
N ASP A 49 14.89 -2.80 -5.78
CA ASP A 49 15.09 -4.06 -6.49
C ASP A 49 14.64 -5.27 -5.63
N CYS A 50 15.00 -5.29 -4.34
CA CYS A 50 14.52 -6.32 -3.41
C CYS A 50 12.99 -6.32 -3.27
N SER A 51 12.35 -5.15 -3.26
CA SER A 51 10.90 -5.06 -3.20
C SER A 51 10.23 -5.55 -4.49
N MET A 52 10.81 -5.28 -5.65
CA MET A 52 10.34 -5.81 -6.94
C MET A 52 10.48 -7.33 -7.00
N VAL A 53 11.63 -7.87 -6.59
CA VAL A 53 11.84 -9.32 -6.51
C VAL A 53 10.83 -9.98 -5.57
N GLY A 54 10.56 -9.36 -4.42
CA GLY A 54 9.52 -9.81 -3.49
C GLY A 54 8.12 -9.80 -4.10
N ALA A 55 7.77 -8.77 -4.87
CA ALA A 55 6.48 -8.68 -5.56
C ALA A 55 6.32 -9.76 -6.66
N VAL A 56 7.38 -10.01 -7.43
CA VAL A 56 7.40 -11.07 -8.45
C VAL A 56 7.30 -12.46 -7.81
N LEU A 57 8.07 -12.72 -6.75
CA LEU A 57 7.98 -13.97 -5.99
C LEU A 57 6.60 -14.15 -5.35
N GLY A 58 6.02 -13.10 -4.78
CA GLY A 58 4.67 -13.13 -4.21
C GLY A 58 3.61 -13.42 -5.27
N ASN A 59 3.74 -12.87 -6.48
CA ASN A 59 2.84 -13.16 -7.59
C ASN A 59 2.97 -14.62 -8.06
N LEU A 60 4.19 -15.14 -8.15
CA LEU A 60 4.44 -16.56 -8.43
C LEU A 60 3.81 -17.47 -7.36
N LEU A 61 4.00 -17.17 -6.07
CA LEU A 61 3.38 -17.93 -4.98
C LEU A 61 1.85 -17.86 -5.02
N PHE A 62 1.28 -16.71 -5.39
CA PHE A 62 -0.17 -16.53 -5.57
C PHE A 62 -0.71 -17.36 -6.74
N LEU A 63 0.01 -17.41 -7.87
CA LEU A 63 -0.38 -18.17 -9.06
C LEU A 63 -0.27 -19.69 -8.84
N TYR A 64 0.76 -20.13 -8.11
CA TYR A 64 1.02 -21.54 -7.80
C TYR A 64 0.36 -22.01 -6.49
N GLN A 65 -0.66 -21.29 -5.99
CA GLN A 65 -1.34 -21.58 -4.72
C GLN A 65 -1.79 -23.04 -4.56
N GLU A 66 -2.17 -23.72 -5.66
CA GLU A 66 -2.65 -25.11 -5.60
C GLU A 66 -1.53 -26.17 -5.55
N ALA A 67 -0.27 -25.82 -5.85
CA ALA A 67 0.84 -26.78 -5.98
C ALA A 67 1.88 -26.72 -4.84
N LEU A 68 1.72 -25.81 -3.88
CA LEU A 68 2.70 -25.59 -2.81
C LEU A 68 2.17 -26.12 -1.47
N PRO A 69 2.50 -27.37 -1.08
CA PRO A 69 2.42 -27.80 0.30
C PRO A 69 3.54 -27.10 1.09
N LEU A 70 3.48 -25.77 1.21
CA LEU A 70 4.23 -25.03 2.20
C LEU A 70 3.68 -25.49 3.55
N GLY A 71 4.27 -26.56 4.10
CA GLY A 71 3.96 -27.03 5.46
C GLY A 71 4.16 -25.92 6.50
N ASN A 72 3.97 -26.23 7.78
CA ASN A 72 4.03 -25.23 8.86
C ASN A 72 5.28 -24.32 8.84
N ALA A 73 6.43 -24.82 8.38
CA ALA A 73 7.64 -24.02 8.26
C ALA A 73 7.53 -22.87 7.23
N GLY A 74 6.90 -23.11 6.07
CA GLY A 74 6.70 -22.09 5.05
C GLY A 74 5.72 -21.00 5.50
N LEU A 75 4.65 -21.39 6.20
CA LEU A 75 3.70 -20.48 6.82
C LEU A 75 4.35 -19.63 7.92
N ALA A 76 5.23 -20.21 8.74
CA ALA A 76 5.95 -19.50 9.80
C ALA A 76 6.91 -18.44 9.23
N VAL A 77 7.62 -18.78 8.15
CA VAL A 77 8.51 -17.85 7.44
C VAL A 77 7.70 -16.72 6.81
N TYR A 78 6.63 -17.05 6.07
CA TYR A 78 5.74 -16.05 5.47
C TYR A 78 5.10 -15.14 6.52
N GLY A 79 4.62 -15.69 7.64
CA GLY A 79 4.06 -14.94 8.75
C GLY A 79 5.07 -13.98 9.37
N SER A 80 6.33 -14.40 9.51
CA SER A 80 7.40 -13.55 10.04
C SER A 80 7.71 -12.38 9.10
N PHE A 81 7.83 -12.63 7.80
CA PHE A 81 8.05 -11.57 6.80
C PHE A 81 6.86 -10.61 6.69
N SER A 82 5.64 -11.14 6.68
CA SER A 82 4.41 -10.34 6.68
C SER A 82 4.32 -9.46 7.94
N GLY A 83 4.68 -10.00 9.10
CA GLY A 83 4.72 -9.26 10.37
C GLY A 83 5.73 -8.10 10.36
N ILE A 84 6.94 -8.31 9.83
CA ILE A 84 7.95 -7.24 9.71
C ILE A 84 7.45 -6.14 8.77
N PHE A 85 6.82 -6.52 7.65
CA PHE A 85 6.23 -5.58 6.69
C PHE A 85 5.08 -4.78 7.32
N LEU A 86 4.11 -5.45 7.95
CA LEU A 86 2.99 -4.83 8.65
C LEU A 86 3.45 -3.93 9.80
N GLY A 87 4.44 -4.36 10.59
CA GLY A 87 5.01 -3.55 11.67
C GLY A 87 5.65 -2.27 11.13
N SER A 88 6.42 -2.37 10.04
CA SER A 88 7.01 -1.21 9.38
C SER A 88 5.96 -0.25 8.83
N TRP A 89 4.87 -0.82 8.28
CA TRP A 89 3.74 -0.07 7.76
C TRP A 89 2.96 0.70 8.83
N VAL A 90 2.64 0.06 9.96
CA VAL A 90 1.92 0.69 11.09
C VAL A 90 2.70 1.86 11.66
N VAL A 91 4.02 1.71 11.82
CA VAL A 91 4.85 2.80 12.36
C VAL A 91 4.96 3.96 11.35
N ALA A 92 5.08 3.67 10.05
CA ALA A 92 5.07 4.72 9.01
C ALA A 92 3.74 5.49 8.98
N LEU A 93 2.60 4.79 9.09
CA LEU A 93 1.28 5.43 9.22
C LEU A 93 1.20 6.29 10.49
N GLY A 94 1.76 5.82 11.61
CA GLY A 94 1.83 6.59 12.85
C GLY A 94 2.58 7.92 12.68
N GLU A 95 3.70 7.92 11.96
CA GLU A 95 4.47 9.14 11.66
C GLU A 95 3.66 10.12 10.81
N VAL A 96 3.02 9.65 9.73
CA VAL A 96 2.20 10.48 8.84
C VAL A 96 1.01 11.08 9.59
N VAL A 97 0.31 10.28 10.39
CA VAL A 97 -0.82 10.74 11.21
C VAL A 97 -0.36 11.78 12.22
N ASN A 98 0.80 11.60 12.85
CA ASN A 98 1.36 12.59 13.77
C ASN A 98 1.69 13.92 13.07
N ILE A 99 2.30 13.87 11.87
CA ILE A 99 2.57 15.07 11.07
C ILE A 99 1.27 15.80 10.74
N TYR A 100 0.24 15.06 10.32
CA TYR A 100 -1.08 15.63 10.03
C TYR A 100 -1.71 16.27 11.28
N ALA A 101 -1.64 15.61 12.44
CA ALA A 101 -2.12 16.15 13.70
C ALA A 101 -1.40 17.45 14.11
N ILE A 102 -0.07 17.50 13.92
CA ILE A 102 0.73 18.71 14.15
C ILE A 102 0.31 19.83 13.20
N LEU A 103 0.13 19.53 11.91
CA LEU A 103 -0.31 20.49 10.90
C LEU A 103 -1.67 21.10 11.28
N VAL A 104 -2.64 20.26 11.67
CA VAL A 104 -3.98 20.69 12.12
C VAL A 104 -3.90 21.62 13.34
N ARG A 105 -2.99 21.35 14.27
CA ARG A 105 -2.75 22.24 15.42
C ARG A 105 -2.09 23.56 14.99
N ARG A 106 -1.12 23.51 14.07
CA ARG A 106 -0.37 24.69 13.58
C ARG A 106 -1.23 25.66 12.78
N ILE A 107 -2.14 25.16 11.94
CA ILE A 107 -3.09 25.99 11.17
C ILE A 107 -4.26 26.50 12.02
N GLY A 108 -4.28 26.22 13.33
CA GLY A 108 -5.33 26.69 14.23
C GLY A 108 -6.70 26.03 14.01
N LEU A 109 -6.77 24.92 13.25
CA LEU A 109 -8.03 24.24 12.94
C LEU A 109 -8.68 23.58 14.16
N VAL A 110 -8.02 23.57 15.32
CA VAL A 110 -8.49 22.95 16.57
C VAL A 110 -9.90 23.43 16.98
N LYS A 111 -10.26 24.69 16.69
CA LYS A 111 -11.62 25.22 16.92
C LYS A 111 -12.64 24.86 15.82
N GLY A 112 -12.18 24.52 14.62
CA GLY A 112 -13.01 24.29 13.42
C GLY A 112 -13.15 22.83 13.00
N ILE A 113 -12.55 21.87 13.71
CA ILE A 113 -12.58 20.44 13.36
C ILE A 113 -14.03 19.95 13.18
N GLY A 114 -14.97 20.41 14.02
CA GLY A 114 -16.39 20.09 13.88
C GLY A 114 -16.99 20.52 12.55
N LEU A 115 -16.63 21.69 12.03
CA LEU A 115 -17.09 22.17 10.72
C LEU A 115 -16.50 21.32 9.59
N VAL A 116 -15.24 20.91 9.69
CA VAL A 116 -14.58 20.05 8.70
C VAL A 116 -15.21 18.65 8.69
N ILE A 117 -15.47 18.07 9.86
CA ILE A 117 -16.16 16.78 9.97
C ILE A 117 -17.58 16.88 9.41
N LEU A 118 -18.31 17.96 9.72
CA LEU A 118 -19.65 18.18 9.19
C LEU A 118 -19.65 18.33 7.65
N SER A 119 -18.66 19.04 7.11
CA SER A 119 -18.46 19.21 5.66
C SER A 119 -18.17 17.86 4.98
N MET A 120 -17.30 17.04 5.57
CA MET A 120 -17.01 15.69 5.08
C MET A 120 -18.23 14.77 5.18
N ALA A 121 -18.98 14.85 6.28
CA ALA A 121 -20.20 14.07 6.48
C ALA A 121 -21.26 14.45 5.44
N LEU A 122 -21.50 15.74 5.21
CA LEU A 122 -22.39 16.23 4.17
C LEU A 122 -21.96 15.78 2.77
N GLY A 123 -20.66 15.84 2.45
CA GLY A 123 -20.12 15.32 1.19
C GLY A 123 -20.37 13.81 1.00
N LYS A 124 -20.18 13.01 2.06
CA LYS A 124 -20.48 11.57 2.04
C LYS A 124 -21.97 11.28 1.88
N VAL A 125 -22.82 12.02 2.59
CA VAL A 125 -24.28 11.89 2.46
C VAL A 125 -24.71 12.25 1.04
N ALA A 126 -24.27 13.38 0.50
CA ALA A 126 -24.57 13.78 -0.87
C ALA A 126 -24.08 12.75 -1.90
N GLY A 127 -22.86 12.23 -1.74
CA GLY A 127 -22.32 11.18 -2.62
C GLY A 127 -23.09 9.86 -2.52
N SER A 128 -23.51 9.46 -1.31
CA SER A 128 -24.35 8.27 -1.11
C SER A 128 -25.74 8.43 -1.70
N LEU A 129 -26.34 9.63 -1.61
CA LEU A 129 -27.61 9.92 -2.26
C LEU A 129 -27.47 9.91 -3.78
N TRP A 130 -26.38 10.44 -4.33
CA TRP A 130 -26.13 10.40 -5.76
C TRP A 130 -25.96 8.97 -6.27
N PHE A 131 -25.18 8.12 -5.59
CA PHE A 131 -25.02 6.71 -5.95
C PHE A 131 -26.33 5.91 -5.86
N PHE A 132 -27.28 6.34 -5.03
CA PHE A 132 -28.57 5.65 -4.88
C PHE A 132 -29.63 6.14 -5.86
N PHE A 133 -29.62 7.44 -6.19
CA PHE A 133 -30.57 8.05 -7.14
C PHE A 133 -30.10 8.02 -8.61
N CYS A 134 -28.82 7.75 -8.86
CA CYS A 134 -28.19 7.70 -10.18
C CYS A 134 -27.46 6.38 -10.37
#